data_AF-A0A1L8CNB3-F1
#
_entry.id   AF-A0A1L8CNB3-F1
#
_cell.length_a   1.000
_cell.length_b   1.000
_cell.length_c   1.000
_cell.angle_alpha   90.00
_cell.angle_beta   90.00
_cell.angle_gamma   90.00
#
_symmetry.space_group_name_H-M   'P 1'
#
loop_
_entity.id
_entity.type
_entity.pdbx_description
1 polymer ?
#
loop_
_entity_poly.entity_id
_entity_poly.type
_entity_poly.pdbx_seq_one_letter_code
_entity_poly.pdbx_strand_id
1 'polypeptide(L)'
;MRQRLAGKDYDEETVTTVIKQLKADNYLSEQRYAEAFLRSRMKRGETPWLAAQKARQKGADHRALEEVLGEINEAYDEPQAAREVLNMRDPAGFRFEDERVWQRQARFLRNKGYSSATILRVLKERSE
;
A
#
# COMPACT_ATOMS: atom_id res chain seq x y z
N MET A 1 4.67 0.15 -17.03
CA MET A 1 5.27 -0.24 -18.33
C MET A 1 5.53 0.97 -19.22
N ARG A 2 4.55 1.86 -19.45
CA ARG A 2 4.68 3.07 -20.31
C ARG A 2 5.87 3.98 -19.98
N GLN A 3 6.07 4.35 -18.71
CA GLN A 3 7.22 5.17 -18.30
C GLN A 3 8.60 4.51 -18.48
N ARG A 4 8.67 3.18 -18.56
CA ARG A 4 9.93 2.46 -18.84
C ARG A 4 10.23 2.33 -20.33
N LEU A 5 9.23 2.49 -21.19
CA LEU A 5 9.34 2.40 -22.65
C LEU A 5 9.51 3.77 -23.32
N ALA A 6 9.06 4.86 -22.67
CA ALA A 6 9.24 6.23 -23.16
C ALA A 6 10.70 6.74 -23.15
N GLY A 7 11.65 5.95 -22.64
CA GLY A 7 13.09 6.28 -22.62
C GLY A 7 13.88 5.70 -23.81
N LYS A 8 13.22 5.04 -24.75
CA LYS A 8 13.80 4.55 -26.00
C LYS A 8 12.85 4.97 -27.13
N ASP A 9 13.37 5.57 -28.19
CA ASP A 9 12.63 6.06 -29.38
C ASP A 9 11.70 4.98 -29.98
N TYR A 10 10.52 4.78 -29.40
CA TYR A 10 9.49 3.90 -29.92
C TYR A 10 8.26 4.74 -30.25
N ASP A 11 7.82 4.61 -31.48
CA ASP A 11 6.62 5.24 -32.00
C ASP A 11 5.38 4.87 -31.15
N GLU A 12 4.52 5.86 -30.90
CA GLU A 12 3.43 5.77 -29.92
C GLU A 12 2.37 4.73 -30.31
N GLU A 13 2.19 4.46 -31.62
CA GLU A 13 1.33 3.39 -32.12
C GLU A 13 1.92 2.00 -31.84
N THR A 14 3.24 1.86 -31.94
CA THR A 14 3.93 0.60 -31.68
C THR A 14 3.86 0.25 -30.20
N VAL A 15 4.07 1.23 -29.30
CA VAL A 15 3.91 1.04 -27.86
C VAL A 15 2.47 0.64 -27.51
N THR A 16 1.48 1.25 -28.15
CA THR A 16 0.07 0.96 -27.91
C THR A 16 -0.32 -0.44 -28.38
N THR A 17 0.19 -0.86 -29.54
CA THR A 17 -0.06 -2.19 -30.12
C THR A 17 0.59 -3.31 -29.30
N VAL A 18 1.84 -3.13 -28.88
CA VAL A 18 2.55 -4.09 -28.03
C VAL A 18 1.89 -4.21 -26.65
N ILE A 19 1.41 -3.10 -26.06
CA ILE A 19 0.65 -3.17 -24.80
C ILE A 19 -0.67 -3.92 -24.99
N LYS A 20 -1.38 -3.73 -26.11
CA LYS A 20 -2.62 -4.47 -26.42
C LYS A 20 -2.35 -5.96 -26.60
N GLN A 21 -1.30 -6.34 -27.32
CA GLN A 21 -0.91 -7.74 -27.51
C GLN A 21 -0.47 -8.40 -26.20
N LEU A 22 0.34 -7.73 -25.38
CA LEU A 22 0.76 -8.25 -24.06
C LEU A 22 -0.41 -8.41 -23.07
N LYS A 23 -1.45 -7.59 -23.20
CA LYS A 23 -2.72 -7.76 -22.47
C LYS A 23 -3.54 -8.93 -23.03
N ALA A 24 -3.62 -9.07 -24.35
CA ALA A 24 -4.33 -10.16 -25.03
C ALA A 24 -3.70 -11.53 -24.74
N ASP A 25 -2.37 -11.59 -24.68
CA ASP A 25 -1.60 -12.81 -24.42
C ASP A 25 -1.53 -13.17 -22.92
N ASN A 26 -2.25 -12.43 -22.06
CA ASN A 26 -2.30 -12.62 -20.60
C ASN A 26 -0.93 -12.50 -19.89
N TYR A 27 0.07 -11.90 -20.53
CA TYR A 27 1.39 -11.60 -19.94
C TYR A 27 1.33 -10.36 -19.05
N LEU A 28 0.45 -9.39 -19.35
CA LEU A 28 0.14 -8.23 -18.51
C LEU A 28 -1.26 -8.38 -17.89
N SER A 29 -1.35 -9.11 -16.79
CA SER A 29 -2.55 -9.05 -15.95
C SER A 29 -2.44 -7.87 -14.99
N GLU A 30 -3.11 -6.77 -15.33
CA GLU A 30 -3.23 -5.58 -14.48
C GLU A 30 -3.76 -5.94 -13.08
N GLN A 31 -4.62 -6.97 -12.99
CA GLN A 31 -5.16 -7.50 -11.75
C GLN A 31 -4.10 -8.21 -10.90
N ARG A 32 -3.29 -9.10 -11.49
CA ARG A 32 -2.14 -9.71 -10.76
C ARG A 32 -1.12 -8.68 -10.33
N TYR A 33 -0.90 -7.64 -11.14
CA TYR A 33 -0.01 -6.54 -10.77
C TYR A 33 -0.58 -5.74 -9.59
N ALA A 34 -1.87 -5.37 -9.65
CA ALA A 34 -2.58 -4.67 -8.57
C ALA A 34 -2.49 -5.46 -7.25
N GLU A 35 -2.82 -6.74 -7.29
CA GLU A 35 -2.77 -7.64 -6.12
C GLU A 35 -1.35 -7.76 -5.56
N ALA A 36 -0.36 -8.10 -6.39
CA ALA A 36 1.02 -8.24 -5.94
C ALA A 36 1.56 -6.92 -5.35
N PHE A 37 1.21 -5.78 -5.96
CA PHE A 37 1.61 -4.47 -5.47
C PHE A 37 0.98 -4.13 -4.13
N LEU A 38 -0.34 -4.29 -4.00
CA LEU A 38 -1.10 -4.08 -2.76
C LEU A 38 -0.55 -4.96 -1.63
N ARG A 39 -0.43 -6.27 -1.87
CA ARG A 39 0.14 -7.22 -0.90
C ARG A 39 1.56 -6.84 -0.47
N SER A 40 2.42 -6.45 -1.41
CA SER A 40 3.80 -6.02 -1.11
C SER A 40 3.84 -4.78 -0.21
N ARG A 41 2.93 -3.82 -0.42
CA ARG A 41 2.84 -2.61 0.42
C ARG A 41 2.23 -2.90 1.78
N MET A 42 1.20 -3.73 1.86
CA MET A 42 0.61 -4.15 3.13
C MET A 42 1.60 -4.94 3.99
N LYS A 43 2.43 -5.79 3.39
CA LYS A 43 3.55 -6.46 4.11
C LYS A 43 4.55 -5.48 4.71
N ARG A 44 4.64 -4.25 4.19
CA ARG A 44 5.47 -3.16 4.76
C ARG A 44 4.72 -2.35 5.80
N GLY A 45 3.51 -2.75 6.19
CA GLY A 45 2.65 -2.08 7.15
C GLY A 45 1.95 -0.84 6.63
N GLU A 46 1.75 -0.72 5.30
CA GLU A 46 0.95 0.35 4.71
C GLU A 46 -0.52 -0.07 4.62
N THR A 47 -1.46 0.88 4.80
CA THR A 47 -2.89 0.58 4.65
C THR A 47 -3.24 0.25 3.19
N PRO A 48 -4.27 -0.58 2.94
CA PRO A 48 -4.72 -0.92 1.60
C PRO A 48 -5.02 0.31 0.75
N TRP A 49 -5.65 1.33 1.34
CA TRP A 49 -5.96 2.58 0.66
C TRP A 49 -4.70 3.34 0.23
N LEU A 50 -3.69 3.48 1.11
CA LEU A 50 -2.43 4.14 0.75
C LEU A 50 -1.68 3.35 -0.33
N ALA A 51 -1.69 2.03 -0.23
CA ALA A 51 -1.12 1.15 -1.23
C ALA A 51 -1.81 1.31 -2.60
N ALA A 52 -3.14 1.39 -2.61
CA ALA A 52 -3.93 1.63 -3.82
C ALA A 52 -3.64 3.01 -4.41
N GLN A 53 -3.55 4.06 -3.59
CA GLN A 53 -3.18 5.40 -4.04
C GLN A 53 -1.81 5.42 -4.72
N LYS A 54 -0.82 4.74 -4.14
CA LYS A 54 0.52 4.59 -4.74
C LYS A 54 0.50 3.78 -6.03
N ALA A 55 -0.37 2.78 -6.13
CA ALA A 55 -0.55 2.01 -7.35
C ALA A 55 -1.16 2.87 -8.47
N ARG A 56 -2.19 3.68 -8.16
CA ARG A 56 -2.81 4.65 -9.08
C ARG A 56 -1.77 5.64 -9.63
N GLN A 57 -0.92 6.20 -8.75
CA GLN A 57 0.17 7.10 -9.17
C GLN A 57 1.20 6.44 -10.10
N LYS A 58 1.35 5.12 -10.05
CA LYS A 58 2.22 4.35 -10.95
C LYS A 58 1.57 3.95 -12.27
N GLY A 59 0.32 4.38 -12.51
CA GLY A 59 -0.44 4.08 -13.71
C GLY A 59 -1.02 2.68 -13.76
N ALA A 60 -1.32 2.07 -12.60
CA ALA A 60 -2.09 0.83 -12.54
C ALA A 60 -3.54 1.07 -12.97
N ASP A 61 -4.15 0.06 -13.59
CA ASP A 61 -5.55 0.14 -14.01
C ASP A 61 -6.49 0.39 -12.82
N HIS A 62 -7.41 1.35 -13.00
CA HIS A 62 -8.30 1.79 -11.93
C HIS A 62 -9.33 0.71 -11.55
N ARG A 63 -9.91 0.02 -12.53
CA ARG A 63 -10.94 -1.01 -12.28
C ARG A 63 -10.34 -2.20 -11.58
N ALA A 64 -9.20 -2.69 -12.08
CA ALA A 64 -8.47 -3.79 -11.46
C ALA A 64 -8.05 -3.47 -10.00
N LEU A 65 -7.67 -2.23 -9.72
CA LEU A 65 -7.34 -1.82 -8.35
C LEU A 65 -8.55 -1.76 -7.43
N GLU A 66 -9.71 -1.30 -7.92
CA GLU A 66 -10.91 -1.20 -7.08
C GLU A 66 -11.50 -2.55 -6.73
N GLU A 67 -11.50 -3.50 -7.66
CA GLU A 67 -11.91 -4.89 -7.39
C GLU A 67 -11.04 -5.50 -6.29
N VAL A 68 -9.71 -5.48 -6.46
CA VAL A 68 -8.79 -6.07 -5.48
C VAL A 68 -8.82 -5.30 -4.15
N LEU A 69 -8.97 -3.98 -4.17
CA LEU A 69 -9.08 -3.19 -2.94
C LEU A 69 -10.37 -3.52 -2.18
N GLY A 70 -11.48 -3.74 -2.89
CA GLY A 70 -12.75 -4.16 -2.28
C GLY A 70 -12.60 -5.47 -1.50
N GLU A 71 -12.05 -6.50 -2.16
CA GLU A 71 -11.79 -7.81 -1.54
C GLU A 71 -10.88 -7.70 -0.31
N ILE A 72 -9.81 -6.92 -0.40
CA ILE A 72 -8.88 -6.74 0.72
C ILE A 72 -9.57 -6.01 1.88
N ASN A 73 -10.37 -4.99 1.59
CA ASN A 73 -10.98 -4.14 2.61
C ASN A 73 -12.01 -4.88 3.46
N GLU A 74 -12.70 -5.88 2.89
CA GLU A 74 -13.64 -6.73 3.64
C GLU A 74 -12.94 -7.55 4.73
N ALA A 75 -11.70 -7.98 4.50
CA ALA A 75 -10.91 -8.76 5.44
C ALA A 75 -9.91 -7.92 6.26
N TYR A 76 -9.83 -6.61 6.03
CA TYR A 76 -8.80 -5.75 6.61
C TYR A 76 -9.22 -5.14 7.94
N ASP A 77 -8.61 -5.60 9.03
CA ASP A 77 -8.71 -4.97 10.35
C ASP A 77 -7.62 -3.89 10.50
N GLU A 78 -8.02 -2.62 10.32
CA GLU A 78 -7.10 -1.48 10.43
C GLU A 78 -6.46 -1.36 11.84
N PRO A 79 -7.21 -1.40 12.97
CA PRO A 79 -6.63 -1.43 14.31
C PRO A 79 -5.62 -2.57 14.53
N GLN A 80 -5.94 -3.80 14.12
CA GLN A 80 -5.03 -4.93 14.28
C GLN A 80 -3.75 -4.73 13.49
N ALA A 81 -3.85 -4.34 12.21
CA ALA A 81 -2.67 -4.09 11.38
C ALA A 81 -1.79 -2.96 11.96
N ALA A 82 -2.40 -1.91 12.50
CA ALA A 82 -1.67 -0.82 13.17
C ALA A 82 -0.89 -1.31 14.40
N ARG A 83 -1.48 -2.20 15.21
CA ARG A 83 -0.82 -2.81 16.38
C ARG A 83 0.38 -3.66 15.98
N GLU A 84 0.21 -4.52 14.99
CA GLU A 84 1.28 -5.40 14.50
C GLU A 84 2.48 -4.58 14.03
N VAL A 85 2.23 -3.56 13.22
CA VAL A 85 3.25 -2.66 12.69
C VAL A 85 3.92 -1.83 13.78
N LEU A 86 3.15 -1.38 14.78
CA LEU A 86 3.69 -0.67 15.93
C LEU A 86 4.55 -1.58 16.82
N ASN A 87 4.08 -2.78 17.14
CA ASN A 87 4.79 -3.74 17.99
C ASN A 87 6.07 -4.23 17.34
N MET A 88 6.10 -4.41 16.01
CA MET A 88 7.36 -4.72 15.30
C MET A 88 8.38 -3.59 15.40
N ARG A 89 7.94 -2.33 15.47
CA ARG A 89 8.80 -1.15 15.50
C ARG A 89 9.22 -0.73 16.91
N ASP A 90 8.34 -0.92 17.89
CA ASP A 90 8.53 -0.57 19.29
C ASP A 90 8.09 -1.74 20.19
N PRO A 91 8.82 -2.87 20.15
CA PRO A 91 8.47 -4.07 20.92
C PRO A 91 8.65 -3.86 22.43
N ALA A 92 9.56 -2.96 22.83
CA ALA A 92 9.82 -2.64 24.23
C ALA A 92 8.82 -1.62 24.82
N GLY A 93 7.99 -0.99 23.98
CA GLY A 93 6.99 -0.03 24.45
C GLY A 93 7.57 1.31 24.93
N PHE A 94 8.71 1.74 24.38
CA PHE A 94 9.34 3.04 24.73
C PHE A 94 8.40 4.23 24.50
N ARG A 95 7.37 4.06 23.65
CA ARG A 95 6.29 5.04 23.48
C ARG A 95 5.57 5.45 24.75
N PHE A 96 5.61 4.64 25.82
CA PHE A 96 5.01 4.95 27.12
C PHE A 96 5.94 5.73 28.06
N GLU A 97 7.24 5.73 27.78
CA GLU A 97 8.26 6.33 28.64
C GLU A 97 8.72 7.70 28.12
N ASP A 98 8.72 7.90 26.80
CA ASP A 98 9.18 9.13 26.16
C ASP A 98 8.15 9.67 25.15
N GLU A 99 7.66 10.89 25.41
CA GLU A 99 6.75 11.59 24.51
C GLU A 99 7.34 11.80 23.11
N ARG A 100 8.67 11.97 22.99
CA ARG A 100 9.33 12.06 21.69
C ARG A 100 9.25 10.75 20.92
N VAL A 101 9.28 9.60 21.60
CA VAL A 101 9.02 8.29 20.97
C VAL A 101 7.56 8.21 20.56
N TRP A 102 6.62 8.59 21.43
CA TRP A 102 5.18 8.62 21.11
C TRP A 102 4.90 9.41 19.82
N GLN A 103 5.42 10.64 19.71
CA GLN A 103 5.26 11.49 18.51
C GLN A 103 5.90 10.86 17.26
N ARG A 104 7.05 10.17 17.41
CA ARG A 104 7.71 9.44 16.30
C ARG A 104 6.91 8.22 15.85
N GLN A 105 6.21 7.53 16.75
CA GLN A 105 5.33 6.42 16.40
C GLN A 105 4.04 6.92 15.74
N ALA A 106 3.44 8.00 16.25
CA ALA A 106 2.27 8.64 15.65
C ALA A 106 2.53 9.09 14.21
N ARG A 107 3.64 9.79 13.96
CA ARG A 107 4.02 10.22 12.60
C ARG A 107 4.27 9.05 11.66
N PHE A 108 4.84 7.96 12.17
CA PHE A 108 5.10 6.78 11.37
C PHE A 108 3.81 6.09 10.93
N LEU A 109 2.87 5.84 11.85
CA LEU A 109 1.58 5.27 11.50
C LEU A 109 0.80 6.20 10.55
N ARG A 110 0.87 7.51 10.77
CA ARG A 110 0.29 8.48 9.82
C ARG A 110 0.89 8.34 8.42
N ASN A 111 2.21 8.20 8.30
CA ASN A 111 2.90 8.00 7.02
C ASN A 111 2.58 6.64 6.37
N LYS A 112 2.07 5.69 7.15
CA LYS A 112 1.54 4.40 6.67
C LYS A 112 0.08 4.46 6.24
N GLY A 113 -0.59 5.59 6.44
CA GLY A 113 -1.95 5.84 5.99
C GLY A 113 -3.02 5.43 6.99
N TYR A 114 -2.66 5.20 8.26
CA TYR A 114 -3.63 4.94 9.33
C TYR A 114 -4.38 6.22 9.72
N SER A 115 -5.65 6.06 10.10
CA SER A 115 -6.48 7.17 10.56
C SER A 115 -6.02 7.70 11.92
N SER A 116 -6.24 8.99 12.19
CA SER A 116 -5.89 9.59 13.49
C SER A 116 -6.57 8.88 14.66
N ALA A 117 -7.81 8.39 14.47
CA ALA A 117 -8.54 7.65 15.49
C ALA A 117 -7.84 6.33 15.82
N THR A 118 -7.46 5.53 14.82
CA THR A 118 -6.71 4.28 15.01
C THR A 118 -5.35 4.54 15.65
N ILE A 119 -4.62 5.57 15.20
CA ILE A 119 -3.31 5.92 15.74
C ILE A 119 -3.40 6.23 17.23
N LEU A 120 -4.33 7.11 17.62
CA LEU A 120 -4.51 7.50 19.03
C LEU A 120 -4.93 6.31 19.90
N ARG A 121 -5.77 5.43 19.38
CA ARG A 121 -6.20 4.22 20.07
C ARG A 121 -5.00 3.29 20.33
N VAL A 122 -4.30 2.90 19.28
CA VAL A 122 -3.22 1.89 19.35
C VAL A 122 -2.00 2.40 20.12
N LEU A 123 -1.70 3.70 20.07
CA LEU A 123 -0.60 4.27 20.87
C LEU A 123 -0.87 4.28 22.37
N LYS A 124 -2.14 4.25 22.79
CA LYS A 124 -2.54 4.22 24.21
C LYS A 124 -2.68 2.80 24.75
N GLU A 125 -2.86 1.82 23.87
CA GLU A 125 -2.97 0.42 24.24
C GLU A 125 -1.59 -0.13 24.64
N ARG A 126 -1.42 -0.46 25.93
CA ARG A 126 -0.29 -1.28 26.37
C ARG A 126 -0.55 -2.71 25.89
N SER A 127 0.39 -3.25 25.14
CA SER A 127 0.46 -4.68 24.90
C SER A 127 0.68 -5.34 26.26
N GLU A 128 -0.30 -6.07 26.78
CA GLU A 128 -0.09 -6.96 27.95
C GLU A 128 0.80 -8.15 27.59
#